data_AF-A0A397VUU7-F1
#
_entry.id   AF-A0A397VUU7-F1
#
_cell.length_a   1.000
_cell.length_b   1.000
_cell.length_c   1.000
_cell.angle_alpha   90.00
_cell.angle_beta   90.00
_cell.angle_gamma   90.00
#
_symmetry.space_group_name_H-M   'P 1'
#
loop_
_entity.id
_entity.type
_entity.pdbx_description
1 polymer ?
#
loop_
_entity_poly.entity_id
_entity_poly.type
_entity_poly.pdbx_seq_one_letter_code
_entity_poly.pdbx_strand_id
1 'polypeptide(L)'
;MRLLYEHKDIVIIFQLQKHRELFCFNEGHVDAETLDDFSDYLRSQETWYLVDGVIPEDVEAKTIIALSPQSIKKDEFQEFDKIIVKRFYMGPWSLNELKICQKYVYPNVPADLMTELYREAGGVPRYTLQRVEKAMKYYDPETISGRIEIVRTSFERVEDAILEVDSDECMETYTVKPHPKIEYILSPEELASHNEEKVIVPSKSNFGAADLFVSPNDIFQITVSHRHPIKQTELVNIVKNLPGYIKDSNAKIRLYFVVPDDIYENYKTQDIVTRDVDTKSLRKVKTQNSILKNVEQWVIKVDIKHNLCT
;
A
#
# COMPACT_ATOMS: atom_id res chain seq x y z
N MET A 1 2.98 -7.33 -25.14
CA MET A 1 4.40 -7.15 -25.55
C MET A 1 4.97 -8.54 -25.77
N ARG A 2 5.35 -8.91 -27.00
CA ARG A 2 5.94 -10.21 -27.31
C ARG A 2 7.45 -10.01 -27.50
N LEU A 3 8.22 -10.05 -26.42
CA LEU A 3 9.66 -9.74 -26.44
C LEU A 3 10.51 -10.81 -27.13
N LEU A 4 9.98 -12.01 -27.34
CA LEU A 4 10.73 -13.17 -27.88
C LEU A 4 10.04 -13.83 -29.08
N TYR A 5 9.18 -13.10 -29.79
CA TYR A 5 8.51 -13.65 -30.97
C TYR A 5 9.37 -13.40 -32.21
N GLU A 6 9.69 -14.47 -32.94
CA GLU A 6 10.17 -14.48 -34.34
C GLU A 6 11.65 -14.25 -34.66
N HIS A 7 12.59 -14.76 -33.87
CA HIS A 7 13.92 -15.04 -34.40
C HIS A 7 14.30 -16.50 -34.14
N LYS A 8 14.45 -17.25 -35.23
CA LYS A 8 15.26 -18.47 -35.20
C LYS A 8 16.69 -18.01 -34.88
N ASP A 9 17.34 -18.69 -33.95
CA ASP A 9 18.76 -18.49 -33.60
C ASP A 9 19.04 -17.34 -32.59
N ILE A 10 18.17 -17.18 -31.58
CA ILE A 10 18.49 -16.36 -30.40
C ILE A 10 19.10 -17.24 -29.29
N VAL A 11 20.22 -16.79 -28.74
CA VAL A 11 20.76 -17.30 -27.47
C VAL A 11 20.11 -16.57 -26.30
N ILE A 12 19.58 -17.33 -25.35
CA ILE A 12 19.03 -16.81 -24.10
C ILE A 12 19.84 -17.40 -22.95
N ILE A 13 20.47 -16.54 -22.16
CA ILE A 13 21.04 -16.91 -20.87
C ILE A 13 20.04 -16.55 -19.78
N PHE A 14 19.69 -17.49 -18.91
CA PHE A 14 18.75 -17.29 -17.82
C PHE A 14 19.39 -17.55 -16.46
N GLN A 15 19.39 -16.53 -15.60
CA GLN A 15 19.91 -16.58 -14.24
C GLN A 15 18.77 -16.53 -13.21
N LEU A 16 18.79 -17.47 -12.27
CA LEU A 16 17.82 -17.56 -11.17
C LEU A 16 18.49 -17.28 -9.83
N GLN A 17 17.81 -16.56 -8.94
CA GLN A 17 18.32 -16.26 -7.58
C GLN A 17 18.75 -17.46 -6.75
N LYS A 18 18.12 -18.61 -6.95
CA LYS A 18 18.34 -19.81 -6.12
C LYS A 18 19.27 -20.84 -6.74
N HIS A 19 19.78 -20.59 -7.94
CA HIS A 19 20.65 -21.51 -8.66
C HIS A 19 22.04 -20.89 -8.84
N ARG A 20 23.08 -21.70 -8.64
CA ARG A 20 24.46 -21.29 -8.91
C ARG A 20 24.78 -21.34 -10.40
N GLU A 21 24.12 -22.23 -11.13
CA GLU A 21 24.23 -22.39 -12.57
C GLU A 21 23.23 -21.46 -13.29
N LEU A 22 23.63 -21.00 -14.47
CA LEU A 22 22.82 -20.29 -15.44
C LEU A 22 22.34 -21.29 -16.49
N PHE A 23 21.22 -21.01 -17.13
CA PHE A 23 20.68 -21.85 -18.21
C PHE A 23 20.87 -21.15 -19.55
N CYS A 24 21.55 -21.80 -20.49
CA CYS A 24 21.68 -21.34 -21.86
C CYS A 24 20.67 -22.06 -22.75
N PHE A 25 19.78 -21.31 -23.39
CA PHE A 25 18.87 -21.80 -24.42
C PHE A 25 19.42 -21.38 -25.78
N ASN A 26 19.80 -22.35 -26.60
CA ASN A 26 20.33 -22.10 -27.93
C ASN A 26 19.85 -23.18 -28.91
N GLU A 27 19.23 -22.80 -30.02
CA GLU A 27 18.77 -23.72 -31.08
C GLU A 27 17.93 -24.93 -30.59
N GLY A 28 17.19 -24.77 -29.48
CA GLY A 28 16.39 -25.86 -28.89
C GLY A 28 17.16 -26.79 -27.94
N HIS A 29 18.44 -26.51 -27.71
CA HIS A 29 19.26 -27.12 -26.66
C HIS A 29 19.22 -26.27 -25.39
N VAL A 30 19.40 -26.94 -24.25
CA VAL A 30 19.48 -26.31 -22.93
C VAL A 30 20.70 -26.84 -22.21
N ASP A 31 21.65 -25.96 -21.92
CA ASP A 31 22.85 -26.25 -21.14
C ASP A 31 22.77 -25.51 -19.79
N ALA A 32 23.38 -26.07 -18.75
CA ALA A 32 23.42 -25.48 -17.41
C ALA A 32 24.87 -25.43 -16.93
N GLU A 33 25.44 -24.23 -16.81
CA GLU A 33 26.85 -24.02 -16.46
C GLU A 33 27.03 -22.74 -15.63
N THR A 34 28.27 -22.40 -15.26
CA THR A 34 28.54 -21.19 -14.49
C THR A 34 28.53 -19.94 -15.38
N LEU A 35 28.57 -18.76 -14.74
CA LEU A 35 28.61 -17.49 -15.45
C LEU A 35 29.88 -17.34 -16.31
N ASP A 36 31.02 -17.81 -15.80
CA ASP A 36 32.30 -17.75 -16.51
C ASP A 36 32.26 -18.56 -17.81
N ASP A 37 31.60 -19.72 -17.78
CA ASP A 37 31.46 -20.63 -18.93
C ASP A 37 30.60 -20.01 -20.05
N PHE A 38 29.70 -19.08 -19.73
CA PHE A 38 28.89 -18.35 -20.69
C PHE A 38 29.40 -16.93 -21.00
N SER A 39 30.61 -16.58 -20.57
CA SER A 39 31.17 -15.24 -20.75
C SER A 39 31.20 -14.79 -22.22
N ASP A 40 31.46 -15.69 -23.16
CA ASP A 40 31.45 -15.36 -24.59
C ASP A 40 30.05 -15.01 -25.12
N TYR A 41 29.01 -15.70 -24.63
CA TYR A 41 27.63 -15.36 -24.96
C TYR A 41 27.23 -14.01 -24.33
N LEU A 42 27.65 -13.74 -23.10
CA LEU A 42 27.33 -12.49 -22.39
C LEU A 42 28.04 -11.26 -22.97
N ARG A 43 29.14 -11.44 -23.71
CA ARG A 43 29.80 -10.37 -24.49
C ARG A 43 29.11 -10.07 -25.84
N SER A 44 28.09 -10.84 -26.22
CA SER A 44 27.37 -10.62 -27.47
C SER A 44 26.09 -9.81 -27.25
N GLN A 45 25.94 -8.70 -28.00
CA GLN A 45 24.71 -7.91 -28.00
C GLN A 45 23.52 -8.63 -28.65
N GLU A 46 23.74 -9.77 -29.31
CA GLU A 46 22.66 -10.60 -29.86
C GLU A 46 22.08 -11.58 -28.82
N THR A 47 22.78 -11.79 -27.71
CA THR A 47 22.32 -12.62 -26.60
C THR A 47 21.31 -11.86 -25.74
N TRP A 48 20.25 -12.54 -25.33
CA TRP A 48 19.35 -12.07 -24.29
C TRP A 48 19.76 -12.63 -22.94
N TYR A 49 20.02 -11.75 -21.98
CA TYR A 49 20.33 -12.13 -20.62
C TYR A 49 19.12 -11.86 -19.72
N LEU A 50 18.42 -12.91 -19.32
CA LEU A 50 17.25 -12.85 -18.46
C LEU A 50 17.65 -13.15 -17.01
N VAL A 51 17.32 -12.26 -16.08
CA VAL A 51 17.73 -12.38 -14.68
C VAL A 51 16.52 -12.27 -13.77
N ASP A 52 16.30 -13.26 -12.89
CA ASP A 52 15.19 -13.27 -11.93
C ASP A 52 15.69 -13.08 -10.49
N GLY A 53 15.43 -11.89 -9.94
CA GLY A 53 15.66 -11.58 -8.52
C GLY A 53 17.12 -11.44 -8.10
N VAL A 54 18.05 -11.28 -9.04
CA VAL A 54 19.50 -11.10 -8.81
C VAL A 54 19.97 -9.80 -9.48
N ILE A 55 21.04 -9.21 -8.95
CA ILE A 55 21.75 -8.11 -9.60
C ILE A 55 22.61 -8.73 -10.70
N PRO A 56 22.37 -8.43 -11.99
CA PRO A 56 23.17 -8.99 -13.06
C PRO A 56 24.55 -8.35 -13.10
N GLU A 57 25.50 -9.06 -13.71
CA GLU A 57 26.79 -8.48 -14.06
C GLU A 57 26.65 -7.44 -15.18
N ASP A 58 27.62 -6.53 -15.25
CA ASP A 58 27.72 -5.53 -16.30
C ASP A 58 28.28 -6.19 -17.57
N VAL A 59 27.38 -6.53 -18.49
CA VAL A 59 27.67 -7.32 -19.70
C VAL A 59 27.10 -6.63 -20.94
N GLU A 60 27.63 -6.98 -22.12
CA GLU A 60 27.16 -6.39 -23.38
C GLU A 60 25.82 -6.98 -23.86
N ALA A 61 25.43 -8.15 -23.36
CA ALA A 61 24.16 -8.79 -23.68
C ALA A 61 22.94 -7.95 -23.29
N LYS A 62 21.86 -8.11 -24.07
CA LYS A 62 20.56 -7.43 -23.84
C LYS A 62 19.94 -7.96 -22.55
N THR A 63 20.08 -7.21 -21.47
CA THR A 63 19.70 -7.67 -20.13
C THR A 63 18.26 -7.26 -19.77
N ILE A 64 17.43 -8.23 -19.39
CA ILE A 64 16.10 -8.04 -18.78
C ILE A 64 16.14 -8.59 -17.36
N ILE A 65 15.75 -7.77 -16.40
CA ILE A 65 15.66 -8.17 -15.00
C ILE A 65 14.20 -8.22 -14.57
N ALA A 66 13.78 -9.34 -14.01
CA ALA A 66 12.52 -9.49 -13.31
C ALA A 66 12.72 -9.21 -11.82
N LEU A 67 12.04 -8.18 -11.29
CA LEU A 67 12.12 -7.78 -9.89
C LEU A 67 10.72 -7.66 -9.28
N SER A 68 10.62 -8.03 -8.01
CA SER A 68 9.43 -7.69 -7.22
C SER A 68 9.45 -6.22 -6.82
N PRO A 69 8.29 -5.56 -6.62
CA PRO A 69 8.23 -4.18 -6.15
C PRO A 69 8.97 -3.93 -4.82
N GLN A 70 9.07 -4.97 -3.98
CA GLN A 70 9.78 -4.90 -2.70
C GLN A 70 11.30 -4.97 -2.89
N SER A 71 11.78 -5.68 -3.91
CA SER A 71 13.21 -5.82 -4.21
C SER A 71 13.83 -4.50 -4.67
N ILE A 72 13.07 -3.68 -5.41
CA ILE A 72 13.52 -2.37 -5.90
C ILE A 72 13.86 -1.41 -4.74
N LYS A 73 13.20 -1.56 -3.59
CA LYS A 73 13.42 -0.69 -2.42
C LYS A 73 14.73 -0.96 -1.68
N LYS A 74 15.43 -2.06 -1.98
CA LYS A 74 16.71 -2.40 -1.34
C LYS A 74 17.84 -1.59 -1.96
N ASP A 75 18.76 -1.13 -1.12
CA ASP A 75 19.89 -0.27 -1.52
C ASP A 75 20.71 -0.86 -2.68
N GLU A 76 20.87 -2.19 -2.70
CA GLU A 76 21.65 -2.91 -3.71
C GLU A 76 21.07 -2.77 -5.14
N PHE A 77 19.76 -2.58 -5.30
CA PHE A 77 19.11 -2.41 -6.60
C PHE A 77 18.92 -0.94 -6.99
N GLN A 78 19.16 0.02 -6.08
CA GLN A 78 18.99 1.46 -6.36
C GLN A 78 20.01 1.98 -7.39
N GLU A 79 21.25 1.48 -7.35
CA GLU A 79 22.26 1.83 -8.36
C GLU A 79 21.88 1.29 -9.74
N PHE A 80 21.32 0.07 -9.79
CA PHE A 80 20.82 -0.50 -11.04
C PHE A 80 19.59 0.27 -11.56
N ASP A 81 18.72 0.76 -10.67
CA ASP A 81 17.53 1.54 -11.01
C ASP A 81 17.86 2.84 -11.77
N LYS A 82 19.04 3.43 -11.53
CA LYS A 82 19.55 4.61 -12.25
C LYS A 82 19.94 4.29 -13.70
N ILE A 83 20.27 3.03 -14.00
CA ILE A 83 20.70 2.54 -15.32
C ILE A 83 19.50 2.02 -16.14
N ILE A 84 18.38 1.67 -15.49
CA ILE A 84 17.21 1.09 -16.17
C ILE A 84 16.66 2.04 -17.24
N VAL A 85 16.85 1.64 -18.50
CA VAL A 85 16.42 2.41 -19.68
C VAL A 85 14.91 2.29 -19.92
N LYS A 86 14.31 1.14 -19.62
CA LYS A 86 12.87 0.86 -19.83
C LYS A 86 12.30 0.00 -18.72
N ARG A 87 11.14 0.38 -18.20
CA ARG A 87 10.38 -0.39 -17.21
C ARG A 87 9.12 -0.96 -17.85
N PHE A 88 8.86 -2.23 -17.56
CA PHE A 88 7.67 -2.92 -18.00
C PHE A 88 6.93 -3.49 -16.79
N TYR A 89 5.60 -3.38 -16.80
CA TYR A 89 4.75 -4.00 -15.78
C TYR A 89 4.18 -5.31 -16.32
N MET A 90 4.37 -6.39 -15.56
CA MET A 90 3.76 -7.69 -15.86
C MET A 90 2.38 -7.75 -15.22
N GLY A 91 1.36 -7.44 -16.01
CA GLY A 91 -0.03 -7.63 -15.58
C GLY A 91 -0.39 -9.11 -15.41
N PRO A 92 -1.52 -9.40 -14.77
CA PRO A 92 -2.09 -10.75 -14.74
C PRO A 92 -2.31 -11.31 -16.15
N TRP A 93 -2.22 -12.62 -16.28
CA TRP A 93 -2.39 -13.33 -17.55
C TRP A 93 -3.86 -13.36 -17.95
N SER A 94 -4.13 -13.25 -19.24
CA SER A 94 -5.46 -13.53 -19.78
C SER A 94 -5.85 -14.99 -19.59
N LEU A 95 -7.16 -15.27 -19.59
CA LEU A 95 -7.66 -16.65 -19.57
C LEU A 95 -7.08 -17.50 -20.71
N ASN A 96 -6.82 -16.92 -21.88
CA ASN A 96 -6.24 -17.65 -23.00
C ASN A 96 -4.77 -18.04 -22.75
N GLU A 97 -3.97 -17.13 -22.19
CA GLU A 97 -2.59 -17.44 -21.77
C GLU A 97 -2.56 -18.51 -20.69
N LEU A 98 -3.49 -18.45 -19.72
CA LEU A 98 -3.63 -19.49 -18.70
C LEU A 98 -4.05 -20.84 -19.29
N LYS A 99 -4.96 -20.88 -20.26
CA LYS A 99 -5.34 -22.13 -20.95
C LYS A 99 -4.16 -22.75 -21.70
N ILE A 100 -3.33 -21.93 -22.34
CA ILE A 100 -2.10 -22.40 -23.01
C ILE A 100 -1.15 -22.96 -21.95
N CYS A 101 -0.91 -22.23 -20.85
CA CYS A 101 -0.04 -22.68 -19.76
C CYS A 101 -0.54 -23.98 -19.11
N GLN A 102 -1.84 -24.07 -18.82
CA GLN A 102 -2.49 -25.27 -18.31
C GLN A 102 -2.23 -26.46 -19.23
N LYS A 103 -2.44 -26.29 -20.54
CA LYS A 103 -2.29 -27.39 -21.50
C LYS A 103 -0.86 -27.93 -21.60
N TYR A 104 0.16 -27.06 -21.57
CA TYR A 104 1.54 -27.45 -21.86
C TYR A 104 2.43 -27.60 -20.62
N VAL A 105 2.14 -26.86 -19.55
CA VAL A 105 2.98 -26.81 -18.34
C VAL A 105 2.31 -27.52 -17.16
N TYR A 106 0.98 -27.41 -17.03
CA TYR A 106 0.20 -27.99 -15.92
C TYR A 106 -0.91 -28.92 -16.41
N PRO A 107 -0.60 -29.95 -17.22
CA PRO A 107 -1.62 -30.77 -17.89
C PRO A 107 -2.52 -31.53 -16.92
N ASN A 108 -2.07 -31.74 -15.69
CA ASN A 108 -2.82 -32.43 -14.64
C ASN A 108 -3.89 -31.55 -13.98
N VAL A 109 -3.81 -30.23 -14.11
CA VAL A 109 -4.80 -29.31 -13.51
C VAL A 109 -6.06 -29.32 -14.37
N PRO A 110 -7.26 -29.65 -13.83
CA PRO A 110 -8.50 -29.64 -14.59
C PRO A 110 -8.81 -28.24 -15.15
N ALA A 111 -9.17 -28.16 -16.43
CA ALA A 111 -9.37 -26.89 -17.12
C ALA A 111 -10.57 -26.10 -16.59
N ASP A 112 -11.62 -26.80 -16.13
CA ASP A 112 -12.79 -26.21 -15.49
C ASP A 112 -12.44 -25.62 -14.12
N LEU A 113 -11.67 -26.33 -13.29
CA LEU A 113 -11.19 -25.85 -11.99
C LEU A 113 -10.28 -24.63 -12.14
N MET A 114 -9.36 -24.64 -13.11
CA MET A 114 -8.55 -23.45 -13.44
C MET A 114 -9.43 -22.27 -13.85
N THR A 115 -10.48 -22.52 -14.65
CA THR A 115 -11.40 -21.47 -15.10
C THR A 115 -12.25 -20.91 -13.96
N GLU A 116 -12.66 -21.75 -13.01
CA GLU A 116 -13.33 -21.36 -11.77
C GLU A 116 -12.43 -20.42 -10.95
N LEU A 117 -11.20 -20.85 -10.67
CA LEU A 117 -10.22 -20.05 -9.94
C LEU A 117 -9.84 -18.76 -10.66
N TYR A 118 -9.85 -18.74 -11.99
CA TYR A 118 -9.63 -17.50 -12.76
C TYR A 118 -10.74 -16.46 -12.52
N ARG A 119 -11.99 -16.89 -12.32
CA ARG A 119 -13.10 -15.96 -12.03
C ARG A 119 -12.94 -15.30 -10.65
N GLU A 120 -12.28 -15.99 -9.73
CA GLU A 120 -12.07 -15.52 -8.35
C GLU A 120 -10.74 -14.78 -8.18
N ALA A 121 -9.63 -15.35 -8.67
CA ALA A 121 -8.26 -14.81 -8.53
C ALA A 121 -7.84 -13.84 -9.64
N GLY A 122 -8.57 -13.82 -10.74
CA GLY A 122 -8.10 -13.26 -11.99
C GLY A 122 -6.93 -14.06 -12.59
N GLY A 123 -6.06 -13.33 -13.29
CA GLY A 123 -5.04 -13.89 -14.18
C GLY A 123 -3.74 -14.39 -13.56
N VAL A 124 -3.67 -14.66 -12.25
CA VAL A 124 -2.39 -14.93 -11.59
C VAL A 124 -2.07 -16.44 -11.64
N PRO A 125 -1.06 -16.92 -12.41
CA PRO A 125 -0.81 -18.36 -12.61
C PRO A 125 -0.51 -19.12 -11.31
N ARG A 126 0.02 -18.42 -10.30
CA ARG A 126 0.30 -19.01 -8.98
C ARG A 126 -0.95 -19.60 -8.34
N TYR A 127 -2.07 -18.88 -8.41
CA TYR A 127 -3.32 -19.28 -7.74
C TYR A 127 -4.16 -20.20 -8.63
N THR A 128 -4.16 -19.98 -9.95
CA THR A 128 -4.98 -20.77 -10.87
C THR A 128 -4.35 -22.08 -11.34
N LEU A 129 -3.03 -22.26 -11.19
CA LEU A 129 -2.30 -23.44 -11.68
C LEU A 129 -1.37 -24.03 -10.63
N GLN A 130 -0.35 -23.27 -10.20
CA GLN A 130 0.74 -23.83 -9.40
C GLN A 130 0.28 -24.35 -8.03
N ARG A 131 -0.56 -23.59 -7.31
CA ARG A 131 -1.09 -24.04 -6.02
C ARG A 131 -2.12 -25.15 -6.17
N VAL A 132 -2.90 -25.13 -7.24
CA VAL A 132 -3.89 -26.16 -7.58
C VAL A 132 -3.21 -27.52 -7.74
N GLU A 133 -2.19 -27.60 -8.59
CA GLU A 133 -1.42 -28.84 -8.80
C GLU A 133 -0.78 -29.35 -7.50
N LYS A 134 -0.32 -28.44 -6.63
CA LYS A 134 0.21 -28.81 -5.32
C LYS A 134 -0.88 -29.35 -4.39
N ALA A 135 -2.04 -28.72 -4.35
CA ALA A 135 -3.17 -29.13 -3.50
C ALA A 135 -3.77 -30.46 -3.97
N MET A 136 -3.80 -30.70 -5.28
CA MET A 136 -4.25 -31.98 -5.88
C MET A 136 -3.41 -33.19 -5.45
N LYS A 137 -2.23 -33.00 -4.84
CA LYS A 137 -1.47 -34.10 -4.23
C LYS A 137 -2.11 -34.62 -2.95
N TYR A 138 -2.98 -33.84 -2.32
CA TYR A 138 -3.60 -34.13 -1.03
C TYR A 138 -5.12 -34.28 -1.11
N TYR A 139 -5.75 -33.68 -2.12
CA TYR A 139 -7.19 -33.62 -2.28
C TYR A 139 -7.61 -34.04 -3.69
N ASP A 140 -8.73 -34.74 -3.80
CA ASP A 140 -9.25 -35.24 -5.07
C ASP A 140 -10.14 -34.18 -5.76
N PRO A 141 -9.74 -33.63 -6.93
CA PRO A 141 -10.52 -32.64 -7.65
C PRO A 141 -11.83 -33.18 -8.25
N GLU A 142 -12.06 -34.49 -8.27
CA GLU A 142 -13.33 -35.07 -8.75
C GLU A 142 -14.40 -35.10 -7.65
N THR A 143 -14.01 -34.90 -6.38
CA THR A 143 -14.95 -34.86 -5.25
C THR A 143 -15.30 -33.43 -4.88
N ILE A 144 -16.55 -33.21 -4.44
CA ILE A 144 -16.99 -31.88 -3.96
C ILE A 144 -16.10 -31.39 -2.81
N SER A 145 -15.82 -32.25 -1.82
CA SER A 145 -15.00 -31.89 -0.67
C SER A 145 -13.54 -31.59 -1.06
N GLY A 146 -12.98 -32.36 -1.99
CA GLY A 146 -11.61 -32.13 -2.45
C GLY A 146 -11.49 -30.85 -3.26
N ARG A 147 -12.47 -30.53 -4.12
CA ARG A 147 -12.52 -29.23 -4.82
C ARG A 147 -12.52 -28.06 -3.84
N ILE A 148 -13.38 -28.09 -2.82
CA ILE A 148 -13.46 -27.03 -1.81
C ILE A 148 -12.10 -26.80 -1.14
N GLU A 149 -11.40 -27.87 -0.72
CA GLU A 149 -10.08 -27.74 -0.10
C GLU A 149 -9.00 -27.27 -1.08
N ILE A 150 -9.05 -27.69 -2.35
CA ILE A 150 -8.11 -27.22 -3.37
C ILE A 150 -8.28 -25.72 -3.60
N VAL A 151 -9.52 -25.24 -3.73
CA VAL A 151 -9.81 -23.81 -3.89
C VAL A 151 -9.31 -23.04 -2.67
N ARG A 152 -9.73 -23.44 -1.46
CA ARG A 152 -9.34 -22.79 -0.20
C ARG A 152 -7.82 -22.69 -0.04
N THR A 153 -7.11 -23.81 -0.17
CA THR A 153 -5.63 -23.82 -0.02
C THR A 153 -4.90 -23.09 -1.15
N SER A 154 -5.51 -22.98 -2.33
CA SER A 154 -4.98 -22.15 -3.41
C SER A 154 -5.11 -20.66 -3.10
N PHE A 155 -6.14 -20.26 -2.35
CA PHE A 155 -6.42 -18.87 -1.98
C PHE A 155 -5.95 -18.42 -0.60
N GLU A 156 -5.51 -19.33 0.27
CA GLU A 156 -5.10 -19.03 1.64
C GLU A 156 -4.28 -17.73 1.79
N ARG A 157 -3.29 -17.48 0.93
CA ARG A 157 -2.51 -16.22 0.98
C ARG A 157 -3.28 -14.96 0.64
N VAL A 158 -4.28 -15.07 -0.24
CA VAL A 158 -5.17 -13.95 -0.59
C VAL A 158 -6.17 -13.74 0.55
N GLU A 159 -6.71 -14.82 1.11
CA GLU A 159 -7.57 -14.77 2.29
C GLU A 159 -6.83 -14.17 3.48
N ASP A 160 -5.61 -14.64 3.79
CA ASP A 160 -4.74 -14.08 4.82
C ASP A 160 -4.47 -12.59 4.57
N ALA A 161 -4.16 -12.20 3.33
CA ALA A 161 -3.94 -10.79 3.00
C ALA A 161 -5.21 -9.95 3.16
N ILE A 162 -6.38 -10.48 2.82
CA ILE A 162 -7.68 -9.81 3.05
C ILE A 162 -7.93 -9.68 4.56
N LEU A 163 -7.63 -10.72 5.35
CA LEU A 163 -7.75 -10.70 6.81
C LEU A 163 -6.73 -9.73 7.46
N GLU A 164 -5.54 -9.57 6.88
CA GLU A 164 -4.56 -8.57 7.30
C GLU A 164 -5.00 -7.14 6.92
N VAL A 165 -5.80 -6.97 5.87
CA VAL A 165 -6.44 -5.69 5.52
C VAL A 165 -7.63 -5.37 6.44
N ASP A 166 -8.14 -6.35 7.18
CA ASP A 166 -9.20 -6.17 8.18
C ASP A 166 -8.72 -5.45 9.46
N SER A 167 -7.47 -4.95 9.49
CA SER A 167 -7.07 -3.92 10.45
C SER A 167 -7.49 -2.52 9.99
N ASP A 168 -8.80 -2.28 9.96
CA ASP A 168 -9.45 -1.03 10.42
C ASP A 168 -8.87 0.33 9.96
N GLU A 169 -8.36 0.48 8.74
CA GLU A 169 -8.37 1.80 8.08
C GLU A 169 -9.76 2.03 7.49
N CYS A 170 -10.72 2.33 8.37
CA CYS A 170 -12.06 2.73 8.00
C CYS A 170 -11.97 4.07 7.24
N MET A 171 -11.90 4.00 5.92
CA MET A 171 -11.99 5.18 5.05
C MET A 171 -13.41 5.76 5.14
N GLU A 172 -13.67 6.60 6.14
CA GLU A 172 -14.94 7.33 6.27
C GLU A 172 -14.96 8.55 5.34
N THR A 173 -16.06 8.72 4.60
CA THR A 173 -16.27 9.94 3.81
C THR A 173 -16.83 11.04 4.70
N TYR A 174 -16.04 12.10 4.93
CA TYR A 174 -16.50 13.29 5.64
C TYR A 174 -17.23 14.24 4.68
N THR A 175 -18.51 14.51 4.93
CA THR A 175 -19.33 15.43 4.10
C THR A 175 -19.69 16.67 4.90
N VAL A 176 -19.29 17.84 4.40
CA VAL A 176 -19.78 19.14 4.91
C VAL A 176 -20.93 19.61 4.03
N LYS A 177 -21.98 20.17 4.63
CA LYS A 177 -23.08 20.79 3.89
C LYS A 177 -22.56 21.85 2.90
N PRO A 178 -23.07 21.89 1.66
CA PRO A 178 -22.72 22.95 0.72
C PRO A 178 -23.18 24.31 1.28
N HIS A 179 -22.29 25.31 1.21
CA HIS A 179 -22.47 26.67 1.75
C HIS A 179 -22.76 26.69 3.26
N PRO A 180 -21.83 26.18 4.10
CA PRO A 180 -22.03 26.20 5.54
C PRO A 180 -22.05 27.64 6.05
N LYS A 181 -22.85 27.90 7.07
CA LYS A 181 -22.77 29.18 7.79
C LYS A 181 -21.43 29.23 8.53
N ILE A 182 -20.62 30.24 8.21
CA ILE A 182 -19.32 30.49 8.85
C ILE A 182 -19.52 31.47 9.99
N GLU A 183 -19.07 31.11 11.18
CA GLU A 183 -19.03 31.99 12.36
C GLU A 183 -17.61 32.07 12.90
N TYR A 184 -17.30 33.16 13.60
CA TYR A 184 -15.96 33.46 14.09
C TYR A 184 -15.97 33.56 15.60
N ILE A 185 -14.98 32.96 16.26
CA ILE A 185 -14.85 32.99 17.72
C ILE A 185 -13.52 33.60 18.17
N LEU A 186 -13.54 34.22 19.34
CA LEU A 186 -12.36 34.80 19.98
C LEU A 186 -11.79 33.92 21.09
N SER A 187 -12.60 33.06 21.69
CA SER A 187 -12.19 32.12 22.73
C SER A 187 -12.95 30.79 22.66
N PRO A 188 -12.39 29.69 23.22
CA PRO A 188 -13.05 28.39 23.22
C PRO A 188 -14.41 28.36 23.92
N GLU A 189 -14.64 29.21 24.92
CA GLU A 189 -15.91 29.30 25.65
C GLU A 189 -17.09 29.69 24.73
N GLU A 190 -16.82 30.42 23.66
CA GLU A 190 -17.84 30.80 22.67
C GLU A 190 -18.35 29.59 21.86
N LEU A 191 -17.62 28.48 21.80
CA LEU A 191 -18.07 27.24 21.14
C LEU A 191 -19.40 26.74 21.72
N ALA A 192 -19.62 26.94 23.03
CA ALA A 192 -20.78 26.41 23.75
C ALA A 192 -22.14 26.98 23.27
N SER A 193 -22.14 28.12 22.58
CA SER A 193 -23.38 28.74 22.05
C SER A 193 -23.77 28.25 20.65
N HIS A 194 -22.94 27.43 19.99
CA HIS A 194 -23.09 27.06 18.59
C HIS A 194 -23.68 25.67 18.40
N ASN A 195 -24.92 25.43 18.84
CA ASN A 195 -25.54 24.09 18.88
C ASN A 195 -26.00 23.52 17.51
N GLU A 196 -25.85 24.27 16.44
CA GLU A 196 -26.20 23.87 15.07
C GLU A 196 -24.95 23.51 14.27
N GLU A 197 -25.11 22.71 13.23
CA GLU A 197 -24.04 22.35 12.29
C GLU A 197 -23.55 23.59 11.54
N LYS A 198 -22.48 24.19 12.07
CA LYS A 198 -21.83 25.41 11.58
C LYS A 198 -20.33 25.21 11.50
N VAL A 199 -19.71 25.93 10.58
CA VAL A 199 -18.25 26.02 10.46
C VAL A 199 -17.80 27.19 11.31
N ILE A 200 -16.90 26.94 12.26
CA ILE A 200 -16.44 27.95 13.22
C ILE A 200 -14.94 28.15 13.05
N VAL A 201 -14.54 29.41 12.84
CA VAL A 201 -13.15 29.79 12.60
C VAL A 201 -12.62 30.64 13.76
N PRO A 202 -11.58 30.19 14.48
CA PRO A 202 -10.80 31.03 15.36
C PRO A 202 -10.29 32.33 14.71
N SER A 203 -10.61 33.47 15.30
CA SER A 203 -10.09 34.78 14.84
C SER A 203 -8.75 35.17 15.48
N LYS A 204 -8.24 34.38 16.43
CA LYS A 204 -6.98 34.62 17.13
C LYS A 204 -6.14 33.35 17.17
N SER A 205 -4.82 33.52 17.18
CA SER A 205 -3.82 32.44 17.26
C SER A 205 -3.79 31.66 18.58
N ASN A 206 -4.80 31.79 19.45
CA ASN A 206 -4.84 31.15 20.76
C ASN A 206 -5.34 29.70 20.71
N PHE A 207 -5.64 29.18 19.51
CA PHE A 207 -6.09 27.82 19.27
C PHE A 207 -4.93 26.98 18.70
N GLY A 208 -3.86 26.80 19.48
CA GLY A 208 -2.65 26.09 19.03
C GLY A 208 -2.85 24.62 18.65
N ALA A 209 -4.07 24.08 18.84
CA ALA A 209 -4.46 22.71 18.53
C ALA A 209 -5.62 22.60 17.51
N ALA A 210 -6.15 23.72 17.00
CA ALA A 210 -7.25 23.71 16.04
C ALA A 210 -7.26 24.96 15.15
N ASP A 211 -7.36 24.76 13.84
CA ASP A 211 -7.53 25.82 12.84
C ASP A 211 -9.01 26.06 12.48
N LEU A 212 -9.85 25.03 12.65
CA LEU A 212 -11.26 25.07 12.27
C LEU A 212 -12.08 24.09 13.12
N PHE A 213 -13.37 24.40 13.33
CA PHE A 213 -14.33 23.48 13.92
C PHE A 213 -15.56 23.29 13.02
N VAL A 214 -16.13 22.10 13.06
CA VAL A 214 -17.49 21.83 12.57
C VAL A 214 -18.31 21.35 13.76
N SER A 215 -19.23 22.19 14.21
CA SER A 215 -20.09 21.88 15.33
C SER A 215 -21.00 20.68 15.01
N PRO A 216 -21.25 19.75 15.95
CA PRO A 216 -20.96 19.85 17.38
C PRO A 216 -19.71 19.12 17.87
N ASN A 217 -19.03 18.34 17.03
CA ASN A 217 -18.07 17.31 17.47
C ASN A 217 -16.69 17.37 16.80
N ASP A 218 -16.53 18.10 15.71
CA ASP A 218 -15.37 17.93 14.85
C ASP A 218 -14.40 19.11 14.95
N ILE A 219 -13.12 18.79 15.08
CA ILE A 219 -11.99 19.71 15.21
C ILE A 219 -11.04 19.44 14.05
N PHE A 220 -10.50 20.47 13.42
CA PHE A 220 -9.58 20.37 12.29
C PHE A 220 -8.28 21.10 12.59
N GLN A 221 -7.16 20.43 12.33
CA GLN A 221 -5.82 20.99 12.39
C GLN A 221 -5.12 20.75 11.05
N ILE A 222 -4.74 21.82 10.37
CA ILE A 222 -4.02 21.77 9.10
C ILE A 222 -2.52 21.68 9.39
N THR A 223 -1.82 20.74 8.77
CA THR A 223 -0.37 20.58 9.00
C THR A 223 0.34 19.99 7.78
N VAL A 224 1.54 20.48 7.53
CA VAL A 224 2.49 19.93 6.56
C VAL A 224 3.62 19.13 7.23
N SER A 225 3.56 18.97 8.56
CA SER A 225 4.55 18.24 9.35
C SER A 225 4.01 16.87 9.78
N HIS A 226 4.83 15.82 9.59
CA HIS A 226 4.57 14.47 10.11
C HIS A 226 4.42 14.40 11.64
N ARG A 227 4.99 15.37 12.37
CA ARG A 227 4.91 15.47 13.82
C ARG A 227 4.29 16.79 14.23
N HIS A 228 3.12 16.70 14.84
CA HIS A 228 2.33 17.80 15.34
C HIS A 228 1.85 17.48 16.78
N PRO A 229 2.72 17.59 17.79
CA PRO A 229 2.36 17.24 19.16
C PRO A 229 1.20 18.09 19.68
N ILE A 230 0.21 17.45 20.29
CA ILE A 230 -1.03 18.09 20.75
C ILE A 230 -0.90 18.43 22.23
N LYS A 231 -0.96 19.71 22.59
CA LYS A 231 -0.91 20.10 24.01
C LYS A 231 -2.22 19.73 24.71
N GLN A 232 -2.14 18.87 25.71
CA GLN A 232 -3.31 18.38 26.46
C GLN A 232 -4.16 19.52 27.03
N THR A 233 -3.53 20.55 27.60
CA THR A 233 -4.26 21.66 28.24
C THR A 233 -5.10 22.45 27.24
N GLU A 234 -4.61 22.61 26.01
CA GLU A 234 -5.32 23.32 24.94
C GLU A 234 -6.48 22.47 24.42
N LEU A 235 -6.23 21.19 24.11
CA LEU A 235 -7.27 20.27 23.63
C LEU A 235 -8.38 20.07 24.68
N VAL A 236 -8.06 19.93 25.97
CA VAL A 236 -9.05 19.85 27.05
C VAL A 236 -9.91 21.12 27.10
N ASN A 237 -9.31 22.30 26.90
CA ASN A 237 -10.04 23.56 26.92
C ASN A 237 -11.01 23.70 25.74
N ILE A 238 -10.69 23.11 24.59
CA ILE A 238 -11.56 23.04 23.42
C ILE A 238 -12.70 22.03 23.69
N VAL A 239 -12.37 20.79 24.01
CA VAL A 239 -13.34 19.68 24.10
C VAL A 239 -14.43 19.96 25.14
N LYS A 240 -14.07 20.51 26.32
CA LYS A 240 -15.05 20.82 27.36
C LYS A 240 -16.11 21.86 26.94
N ASN A 241 -15.81 22.67 25.91
CA ASN A 241 -16.68 23.72 25.41
C ASN A 241 -17.38 23.33 24.09
N LEU A 242 -17.10 22.15 23.53
CA LEU A 242 -17.81 21.68 22.34
C LEU A 242 -19.26 21.31 22.68
N PRO A 243 -20.26 21.79 21.91
CA PRO A 243 -21.67 21.49 22.14
C PRO A 243 -21.98 20.00 22.29
N GLY A 244 -21.31 19.14 21.52
CA GLY A 244 -21.51 17.70 21.59
C GLY A 244 -21.10 17.10 22.92
N TYR A 245 -19.94 17.51 23.44
CA TYR A 245 -19.46 17.09 24.75
C TYR A 245 -20.32 17.66 25.90
N ILE A 246 -20.77 18.91 25.78
CA ILE A 246 -21.66 19.54 26.76
C ILE A 246 -22.99 18.77 26.85
N LYS A 247 -23.53 18.35 25.71
CA LYS A 247 -24.79 17.60 25.62
C LYS A 247 -24.64 16.15 26.09
N ASP A 248 -23.55 15.50 25.72
CA ASP A 248 -23.21 14.13 26.12
C ASP A 248 -21.70 13.99 26.34
N SER A 249 -21.28 13.85 27.60
CA SER A 249 -19.87 13.64 27.96
C SER A 249 -19.26 12.32 27.47
N ASN A 250 -20.08 11.42 26.90
CA ASN A 250 -19.63 10.22 26.20
C ASN A 250 -19.65 10.37 24.68
N ALA A 251 -20.04 11.53 24.12
CA ALA A 251 -20.00 11.76 22.69
C ALA A 251 -18.60 11.53 22.12
N LYS A 252 -18.54 10.95 20.92
CA LYS A 252 -17.30 10.85 20.15
C LYS A 252 -16.95 12.24 19.62
N ILE A 253 -15.72 12.67 19.89
CA ILE A 253 -15.15 13.92 19.41
C ILE A 253 -14.05 13.57 18.42
N ARG A 254 -14.02 14.22 17.26
CA ARG A 254 -13.07 13.87 16.19
C ARG A 254 -12.09 15.00 15.97
N LEU A 255 -10.81 14.68 16.03
CA LEU A 255 -9.72 15.59 15.68
C LEU A 255 -9.12 15.15 14.34
N TYR A 256 -9.43 15.89 13.29
CA TYR A 256 -8.93 15.68 11.94
C TYR A 256 -7.63 16.44 11.71
N PHE A 257 -6.58 15.72 11.29
CA PHE A 257 -5.37 16.29 10.72
C PHE A 257 -5.53 16.40 9.20
N VAL A 258 -5.56 17.62 8.69
CA VAL A 258 -5.67 17.89 7.26
C VAL A 258 -4.25 18.04 6.71
N VAL A 259 -3.85 17.12 5.83
CA VAL A 259 -2.46 16.97 5.39
C VAL A 259 -2.34 16.90 3.86
N PRO A 260 -1.21 17.35 3.29
CA PRO A 260 -0.90 17.16 1.87
C PRO A 260 -0.72 15.68 1.50
N ASP A 261 -0.80 15.41 0.20
CA ASP A 261 -0.74 14.06 -0.38
C ASP A 261 0.59 13.35 -0.11
N ASP A 262 1.69 14.08 -0.07
CA ASP A 262 3.05 13.58 0.14
C ASP A 262 3.29 12.99 1.54
N ILE A 263 2.57 13.45 2.56
CA ILE A 263 2.71 12.94 3.94
C ILE A 263 1.56 12.04 4.39
N TYR A 264 0.46 11.95 3.64
CA TYR A 264 -0.77 11.23 4.01
C TYR A 264 -0.53 9.75 4.35
N GLU A 265 0.07 9.00 3.43
CA GLU A 265 0.25 7.52 3.55
C GLU A 265 1.08 7.11 4.77
N ASN A 266 1.93 8.00 5.28
CA ASN A 266 2.81 7.74 6.42
C ASN A 266 2.47 8.62 7.63
N TYR A 267 1.31 9.29 7.63
CA TYR A 267 0.88 10.12 8.74
C TYR A 267 0.42 9.25 9.91
N LYS A 268 1.02 9.45 11.08
CA LYS A 268 0.74 8.63 12.27
C LYS A 268 -0.11 9.40 13.29
N THR A 269 -0.70 8.68 14.23
CA THR A 269 -1.32 9.28 15.41
C THR A 269 -0.34 10.20 16.13
N GLN A 270 -0.80 11.39 16.52
CA GLN A 270 0.01 12.41 17.15
C GLN A 270 0.00 12.27 18.68
N ASP A 271 1.16 12.51 19.29
CA ASP A 271 1.30 12.41 20.74
C ASP A 271 0.60 13.56 21.45
N ILE A 272 -0.16 13.22 22.49
CA ILE A 272 -0.65 14.21 23.46
C ILE A 272 0.48 14.53 24.45
N VAL A 273 0.87 15.80 24.49
CA VAL A 273 2.01 16.31 25.26
C VAL A 273 1.59 17.29 26.35
N THR A 274 2.45 17.45 27.34
CA THR A 274 2.38 18.49 28.35
C THR A 274 3.73 19.18 28.46
N ARG A 275 3.72 20.40 29.01
CA ARG A 275 4.95 21.13 29.30
C ARG A 275 5.54 20.61 30.60
N ASP A 276 6.82 20.26 30.56
CA ASP A 276 7.58 19.91 31.75
C ASP A 276 7.81 21.16 32.61
N VAL A 277 7.61 21.04 33.92
CA VAL A 277 7.63 22.18 34.85
C VAL A 277 9.04 22.76 34.98
N ASP A 278 10.04 21.88 35.01
CA ASP A 278 11.43 22.26 35.26
C ASP A 278 12.11 22.68 33.95
N THR A 279 12.02 21.82 32.92
CA THR A 279 12.75 22.03 31.66
C THR A 279 12.00 22.90 30.66
N LYS A 280 10.72 23.19 30.89
CA LYS A 280 9.79 23.87 29.96
C LYS A 280 9.64 23.18 28.59
N SER A 281 10.23 22.00 28.41
CA SER A 281 10.18 21.20 27.18
C SER A 281 8.84 20.46 27.06
N LEU A 282 8.48 20.04 25.85
CA LEU A 282 7.29 19.21 25.64
C LEU A 282 7.65 17.74 25.89
N ARG A 283 6.83 17.07 26.70
CA ARG A 283 6.94 15.62 26.92
C ARG A 283 5.59 14.96 26.79
N LYS A 284 5.59 13.68 26.39
CA LYS A 284 4.38 12.87 26.33
C LYS A 284 3.70 12.80 27.69
N VAL A 285 2.37 12.90 27.69
CA VAL A 285 1.57 12.79 28.90
C VAL A 285 1.60 11.34 29.41
N LYS A 286 1.82 11.15 30.71
CA LYS A 286 1.79 9.82 31.35
C LYS A 286 0.37 9.32 31.61
N THR A 287 -0.54 10.24 31.93
CA THR A 287 -1.95 9.95 32.23
C THR A 287 -2.82 10.99 31.56
N GLN A 288 -3.60 10.57 30.57
CA GLN A 288 -4.45 11.44 29.79
C GLN A 288 -5.64 11.93 30.62
N ASN A 289 -6.05 13.18 30.43
CA ASN A 289 -7.23 13.74 31.08
C ASN A 289 -8.49 12.97 30.61
N SER A 290 -9.38 12.62 31.54
CA SER A 290 -10.58 11.83 31.26
C SER A 290 -11.54 12.48 30.25
N ILE A 291 -11.51 13.80 30.09
CA ILE A 291 -12.27 14.53 29.06
C ILE A 291 -11.88 14.06 27.65
N LEU A 292 -10.62 13.65 27.46
CA LEU A 292 -10.11 13.24 26.16
C LEU A 292 -10.29 11.74 25.88
N LYS A 293 -11.03 11.01 26.72
CA LYS A 293 -11.17 9.55 26.61
C LYS A 293 -11.81 9.09 25.28
N ASN A 294 -12.71 9.91 24.72
CA ASN A 294 -13.49 9.62 23.52
C ASN A 294 -13.09 10.54 22.35
N VAL A 295 -11.87 11.11 22.41
CA VAL A 295 -11.32 11.89 21.30
C VAL A 295 -10.59 10.95 20.37
N GLU A 296 -11.05 10.88 19.13
CA GLU A 296 -10.45 10.10 18.05
C GLU A 296 -9.57 11.01 17.19
N GLN A 297 -8.44 10.50 16.71
CA GLN A 297 -7.60 11.20 15.74
C GLN A 297 -7.79 10.59 14.37
N TRP A 298 -8.04 11.45 13.39
CA TRP A 298 -8.29 11.09 12.00
C TRP A 298 -7.35 11.89 11.09
N VAL A 299 -7.09 11.40 9.88
CA VAL A 299 -6.29 12.11 8.88
C VAL A 299 -7.12 12.30 7.61
N ILE A 300 -7.06 13.49 7.02
CA ILE A 300 -7.73 13.82 5.76
C ILE A 300 -6.67 14.24 4.76
N LYS A 301 -6.63 13.55 3.61
CA LYS A 301 -5.80 13.94 2.47
C LYS A 301 -6.40 15.13 1.75
N VAL A 302 -5.61 16.18 1.55
CA VAL A 302 -5.93 17.25 0.60
C VAL A 302 -5.03 17.13 -0.61
N ASP A 303 -5.63 17.04 -1.78
CA ASP A 303 -4.90 17.12 -3.03
C ASP A 303 -4.54 18.59 -3.29
N ILE A 304 -3.28 18.95 -3.02
CA ILE A 304 -2.75 20.30 -3.29
C ILE A 304 -2.28 20.40 -4.75
N LYS A 305 -2.28 19.31 -5.52
CA LYS A 305 -1.85 19.30 -6.93
C LYS A 305 -2.96 19.74 -7.88
N HIS A 306 -3.60 20.88 -7.61
CA HIS A 306 -4.23 21.70 -8.64
C HIS A 306 -4.61 23.07 -8.08
N ASN A 307 -3.75 24.07 -8.31
CA ASN A 307 -4.11 25.47 -8.59
C ASN A 307 -2.82 26.30 -8.78
N LEU A 308 -2.09 26.03 -9.86
CA LEU A 308 -1.38 27.11 -10.57
C LEU A 308 -2.22 27.39 -11.81
N CYS A 309 -3.30 28.14 -11.62
CA CYS A 309 -3.86 28.90 -12.73
C CYS A 309 -2.85 30.01 -13.07
N THR A 310 -2.04 29.75 -14.09
CA THR A 310 -1.46 30.79 -14.95
C THR A 310 -2.09 30.69 -16.31
#